data_AF-A0A1I2J0B6-F1
#
_entry.id   AF-A0A1I2J0B6-F1
#
_cell.length_a   1.000
_cell.length_b   1.000
_cell.length_c   1.000
_cell.angle_alpha   90.00
_cell.angle_beta   90.00
_cell.angle_gamma   90.00
#
_symmetry.space_group_name_H-M   'P 1'
#
loop_
_entity.id
_entity.type
_entity.pdbx_description
1 polymer ?
#
loop_
_entity_poly.entity_id
_entity_poly.type
_entity_poly.pdbx_seq_one_letter_code
_entity_poly.pdbx_strand_id
1 'polypeptide(L)'
;MSKFNTYFSKFSAKAPSQIHQPNQFAESSRQSRELGYYEEAIKDLEPLPYAVSYRFVFLLAKLYANAYHIVSTLLGLACIYLLVNVFVGFENMPKGVHPIVLWGIAILLSILLIVLLVGIEMIKGNLSNTFFRNKVIKNKNKSATLVGLVGMMTISILISAVGGAVISLKTSDKTGEIKNIYLSQSDSIRNYYQTKIQTLQAEINATNQLKASRLKRSPMWGLTKEESNTLNHNKTQLAKLENQLQSDLLSLKSDYQGDMTKNLMQSTNAAWVVAGIVFVLEMLLLWAYSFQWEYRAEAKAEAVNFQVLELEKKASSKNEPKIEKIDNDYDKMKEVLQQLINGQQNFQIASTNAPVQPQKVGYKFGLQAVHNEAEKLKPQHEFVLREGNRVCLHCGNLYEYKIHNQKFCSEKCRVEAWQQKTGKVLKKAKKE
;
A
#
# COMPACT_ATOMS: atom_id res chain seq x y z
N MET A 1 -34.62 -34.78 31.29
CA MET A 1 -34.07 -34.60 32.66
C MET A 1 -34.14 -35.89 33.52
N SER A 2 -33.94 -37.10 32.96
CA SER A 2 -34.11 -38.37 33.73
C SER A 2 -32.94 -39.36 33.60
N LYS A 3 -31.81 -38.95 32.99
CA LYS A 3 -30.66 -39.85 32.75
C LYS A 3 -29.34 -39.37 33.37
N PHE A 4 -29.39 -38.44 34.32
CA PHE A 4 -28.21 -37.90 35.02
C PHE A 4 -28.00 -38.45 36.44
N ASN A 5 -28.91 -39.30 36.94
CA ASN A 5 -28.88 -39.79 38.32
C ASN A 5 -28.22 -41.16 38.52
N THR A 6 -27.75 -41.84 37.47
CA THR A 6 -27.22 -43.20 37.58
C THR A 6 -25.68 -43.30 37.63
N TYR A 7 -24.96 -42.17 37.49
CA TYR A 7 -23.49 -42.17 37.56
C TYR A 7 -22.92 -41.87 38.95
N PHE A 8 -23.71 -41.37 39.90
CA PHE A 8 -23.23 -41.01 41.25
C PHE A 8 -23.37 -42.11 42.30
N SER A 9 -24.06 -43.23 42.03
CA SER A 9 -24.26 -44.29 43.02
C SER A 9 -23.15 -45.35 43.08
N LYS A 10 -22.08 -45.22 42.27
CA LYS A 10 -20.93 -46.15 42.27
C LYS A 10 -19.67 -45.66 43.00
N PHE A 11 -19.75 -44.54 43.71
CA PHE A 11 -18.73 -44.19 44.71
C PHE A 11 -19.04 -44.92 46.03
N SER A 12 -18.91 -46.25 45.96
CA SER A 12 -18.76 -47.11 47.13
C SER A 12 -17.58 -46.60 47.95
N ALA A 13 -17.85 -46.30 49.22
CA ALA A 13 -16.86 -45.94 50.23
C ALA A 13 -15.67 -46.91 50.17
N LYS A 14 -14.53 -46.44 49.68
CA LYS A 14 -13.25 -47.10 49.94
C LYS A 14 -12.94 -46.93 51.42
N ALA A 15 -12.55 -48.03 52.05
CA ALA A 15 -12.15 -48.10 53.44
C ALA A 15 -11.12 -47.00 53.78
N PRO A 16 -11.16 -46.42 55.00
CA PRO A 16 -10.18 -45.44 55.47
C PRO A 16 -8.86 -46.16 55.81
N SER A 17 -8.18 -46.70 54.80
CA SER A 17 -6.87 -47.32 54.95
C SER A 17 -5.84 -46.47 54.22
N GLN A 18 -5.00 -45.82 55.03
CA GLN A 18 -3.83 -45.02 54.64
C GLN A 18 -4.19 -43.72 53.94
N ILE A 19 -4.56 -42.74 54.76
CA ILE A 19 -4.30 -41.33 54.46
C ILE A 19 -2.78 -41.23 54.29
N HIS A 20 -2.28 -41.44 53.06
CA HIS A 20 -0.92 -41.06 52.72
C HIS A 20 -0.83 -39.57 52.99
N GLN A 21 -0.15 -39.20 54.07
CA GLN A 21 0.19 -37.82 54.32
C GLN A 21 0.82 -37.31 53.02
N PRO A 22 0.23 -36.28 52.40
CA PRO A 22 0.76 -35.78 51.14
C PRO A 22 2.22 -35.46 51.38
N ASN A 23 3.07 -36.03 50.52
CA ASN A 23 4.51 -35.82 50.62
C ASN A 23 4.75 -34.31 50.51
N GLN A 24 5.15 -33.67 51.62
CA GLN A 24 5.32 -32.22 51.71
C GLN A 24 6.25 -31.66 50.62
N PHE A 25 7.20 -32.48 50.15
CA PHE A 25 8.09 -32.13 49.03
C PHE A 25 7.36 -32.08 47.67
N ALA A 26 6.36 -32.93 47.47
CA ALA A 26 5.54 -32.90 46.26
C ALA A 26 4.61 -31.68 46.24
N GLU A 27 4.03 -31.31 47.39
CA GLU A 27 3.20 -30.10 47.52
C GLU A 27 4.03 -28.82 47.34
N SER A 28 5.20 -28.71 47.96
CA SER A 28 6.06 -27.53 47.78
C SER A 28 6.54 -27.38 46.33
N SER A 29 6.88 -28.48 45.66
CA SER A 29 7.26 -28.44 44.24
C SER A 29 6.11 -28.01 43.30
N ARG A 30 4.86 -28.36 43.63
CA ARG A 30 3.67 -27.90 42.90
C ARG A 30 3.41 -26.42 43.15
N GLN A 31 3.47 -25.98 44.40
CA GLN A 31 3.33 -24.57 44.76
C GLN A 31 4.40 -23.70 44.11
N SER A 32 5.67 -24.13 44.06
CA SER A 32 6.73 -23.39 43.35
C SER A 32 6.51 -23.31 41.84
N ARG A 33 5.93 -24.36 41.22
CA ARG A 33 5.57 -24.31 39.79
C ARG A 33 4.39 -23.37 39.54
N GLU A 34 3.36 -23.45 40.37
CA GLU A 34 2.20 -22.56 40.30
C GLU A 34 2.61 -21.10 40.51
N LEU A 35 3.45 -20.83 41.50
CA LEU A 35 4.00 -19.50 41.75
C LEU A 35 4.81 -18.98 40.57
N GLY A 36 5.60 -19.84 39.91
CA GLY A 36 6.29 -19.47 38.65
C GLY A 36 5.33 -19.08 37.53
N TYR A 37 4.19 -19.76 37.37
CA TYR A 37 3.16 -19.37 36.40
C TYR A 37 2.51 -18.02 36.75
N TYR A 38 2.27 -17.74 38.03
CA TYR A 38 1.72 -16.45 38.46
C TYR A 38 2.72 -15.31 38.28
N GLU A 39 4.01 -15.52 38.57
CA GLU A 39 5.06 -14.52 38.35
C GLU A 39 5.25 -14.21 36.87
N GLU A 40 5.22 -15.22 35.99
CA GLU A 40 5.26 -15.03 34.54
C GLU A 40 4.01 -14.28 34.04
N ALA A 41 2.82 -14.64 34.53
CA ALA A 41 1.59 -13.93 34.20
C ALA A 41 1.60 -12.46 34.69
N ILE A 42 2.13 -12.19 35.89
CA ILE A 42 2.29 -10.82 36.40
C ILE A 42 3.24 -10.03 35.51
N LYS A 43 4.36 -10.64 35.10
CA LYS A 43 5.34 -10.03 34.20
C LYS A 43 4.76 -9.76 32.81
N ASP A 44 3.92 -10.64 32.29
CA ASP A 44 3.21 -10.47 31.02
C ASP A 44 2.10 -9.40 31.11
N LEU A 45 1.59 -9.15 32.32
CA LEU A 45 0.62 -8.10 32.62
C LEU A 45 1.26 -6.75 32.97
N GLU A 46 2.59 -6.68 33.12
CA GLU A 46 3.27 -5.42 33.35
C GLU A 46 3.05 -4.50 32.13
N PRO A 47 2.63 -3.25 32.33
CA PRO A 47 2.40 -2.32 31.24
C PRO A 47 3.73 -2.07 30.53
N LEU A 48 3.85 -2.59 29.31
CA LEU A 48 5.01 -2.37 28.47
C LEU A 48 5.16 -0.88 28.15
N PRO A 49 6.40 -0.35 28.15
CA PRO A 49 6.67 1.02 27.71
C PRO A 49 6.03 1.31 26.34
N TYR A 50 5.51 2.50 26.14
CA TYR A 50 4.84 2.91 24.90
C TYR A 50 5.74 2.65 23.68
N ALA A 51 7.03 2.98 23.79
CA ALA A 51 8.02 2.75 22.74
C ALA A 51 8.17 1.26 22.36
N VAL A 52 7.94 0.34 23.29
CA VAL A 52 7.99 -1.11 23.04
C VAL A 52 6.67 -1.58 22.43
N SER A 53 5.55 -1.19 23.06
CA SER A 53 4.19 -1.59 22.68
C SER A 53 3.85 -1.23 21.24
N TYR A 54 4.24 -0.04 20.79
CA TYR A 54 3.90 0.49 19.47
C TYR A 54 5.03 0.40 18.43
N ARG A 55 6.15 -0.24 18.76
CA ARG A 55 7.32 -0.36 17.87
C ARG A 55 6.95 -0.97 16.52
N PHE A 56 6.14 -2.02 16.54
CA PHE A 56 5.71 -2.71 15.31
C PHE A 56 4.86 -1.80 14.42
N VAL A 57 3.88 -1.10 15.00
CA VAL A 57 3.03 -0.14 14.27
C VAL A 57 3.86 1.01 13.71
N PHE A 58 4.86 1.49 14.45
CA PHE A 58 5.79 2.53 13.99
C PHE A 58 6.61 2.05 12.78
N LEU A 59 7.12 0.81 12.82
CA LEU A 59 7.85 0.23 11.69
C LEU A 59 6.95 0.07 10.47
N LEU A 60 5.70 -0.37 10.64
CA LEU A 60 4.72 -0.46 9.56
C LEU A 60 4.38 0.92 8.98
N ALA A 61 4.13 1.92 9.82
CA ALA A 61 3.86 3.29 9.38
C ALA A 61 5.05 3.89 8.64
N LYS A 62 6.28 3.63 9.10
CA LYS A 62 7.52 4.06 8.43
C LYS A 62 7.70 3.37 7.08
N LEU A 63 7.47 2.07 7.02
CA LEU A 63 7.53 1.30 5.78
C LEU A 63 6.48 1.80 4.78
N TYR A 64 5.24 1.97 5.21
CA TYR A 64 4.14 2.48 4.38
C TYR A 64 4.45 3.87 3.83
N ALA A 65 4.87 4.82 4.69
CA ALA A 65 5.18 6.18 4.25
C ALA A 65 6.30 6.22 3.20
N ASN A 66 7.32 5.37 3.33
CA ASN A 66 8.41 5.30 2.35
C ASN A 66 7.99 4.57 1.07
N ALA A 67 7.29 3.43 1.19
CA ALA A 67 6.90 2.60 0.05
C ALA A 67 5.80 3.28 -0.78
N TYR A 68 4.88 4.00 -0.15
CA TYR A 68 3.75 4.63 -0.83
C TYR A 68 4.19 5.60 -1.91
N HIS A 69 5.19 6.45 -1.66
CA HIS A 69 5.69 7.39 -2.68
C HIS A 69 6.23 6.65 -3.92
N ILE A 70 6.89 5.50 -3.74
CA ILE A 70 7.38 4.67 -4.84
C ILE A 70 6.20 4.06 -5.61
N VAL A 71 5.24 3.46 -4.89
CA VAL A 71 4.04 2.84 -5.49
C VAL A 71 3.19 3.88 -6.23
N SER A 72 2.97 5.05 -5.63
CA SER A 72 2.25 6.18 -6.25
C SER A 72 2.96 6.66 -7.52
N THR A 73 4.29 6.77 -7.47
CA THR A 73 5.09 7.12 -8.67
C THR A 73 4.93 6.06 -9.76
N LEU A 74 5.03 4.78 -9.44
CA LEU A 74 4.84 3.69 -10.41
C LEU A 74 3.43 3.69 -11.01
N LEU A 75 2.40 3.93 -10.20
CA LEU A 75 1.02 4.06 -10.66
C LEU A 75 0.86 5.27 -11.60
N GLY A 76 1.45 6.40 -11.26
CA GLY A 76 1.47 7.59 -12.11
C GLY A 76 2.20 7.35 -13.44
N LEU A 77 3.30 6.61 -13.44
CA LEU A 77 4.00 6.19 -14.66
C LEU A 77 3.12 5.32 -15.55
N ALA A 78 2.37 4.37 -14.97
CA ALA A 78 1.42 3.56 -15.71
C ALA A 78 0.30 4.41 -16.33
N CYS A 79 -0.22 5.40 -15.58
CA CYS A 79 -1.21 6.35 -16.10
C CYS A 79 -0.66 7.20 -17.26
N ILE A 80 0.57 7.72 -17.15
CA ILE A 80 1.22 8.48 -18.22
C ILE A 80 1.38 7.62 -19.47
N TYR A 81 1.88 6.38 -19.31
CA TYR A 81 2.00 5.44 -20.42
C TYR A 81 0.67 5.20 -21.13
N LEU A 82 -0.41 4.98 -20.37
CA LEU A 82 -1.73 4.75 -20.95
C LEU A 82 -2.27 6.00 -21.64
N LEU A 83 -2.11 7.17 -21.03
CA LEU A 83 -2.52 8.45 -21.59
C LEU A 83 -1.83 8.70 -22.94
N VAL A 84 -0.51 8.51 -22.98
CA VAL A 84 0.27 8.64 -24.22
C VAL A 84 -0.25 7.68 -25.29
N ASN A 85 -0.50 6.42 -24.96
CA ASN A 85 -1.04 5.46 -25.92
C ASN A 85 -2.44 5.83 -26.43
N VAL A 86 -3.29 6.42 -25.58
CA VAL A 86 -4.64 6.86 -25.98
C VAL A 86 -4.57 8.05 -26.93
N PHE A 87 -3.70 9.03 -26.66
CA PHE A 87 -3.60 10.25 -27.47
C PHE A 87 -2.74 10.11 -28.73
N VAL A 88 -1.76 9.21 -28.73
CA VAL A 88 -0.83 8.99 -29.86
C VAL A 88 -1.28 7.82 -30.76
N GLY A 89 -2.39 7.15 -30.40
CA GLY A 89 -2.95 6.04 -31.17
C GLY A 89 -3.06 6.37 -32.66
N PHE A 90 -2.49 5.50 -33.50
CA PHE A 90 -2.34 5.71 -34.95
C PHE A 90 -3.66 5.97 -35.69
N GLU A 91 -4.78 5.57 -35.11
CA GLU A 91 -6.11 5.68 -35.72
C GLU A 91 -6.62 7.13 -35.81
N ASN A 92 -6.10 8.04 -34.99
CA ASN A 92 -6.55 9.44 -34.91
C ASN A 92 -5.55 10.44 -35.50
N MET A 93 -4.61 10.00 -36.35
CA MET A 93 -3.61 10.92 -36.90
C MET A 93 -4.24 11.98 -37.82
N PRO A 94 -4.03 13.28 -37.56
CA PRO A 94 -4.42 14.32 -38.50
C PRO A 94 -3.66 14.10 -39.81
N LYS A 95 -4.40 14.10 -40.93
CA LYS A 95 -3.83 13.92 -42.27
C LYS A 95 -2.73 14.96 -42.49
N GLY A 96 -1.49 14.52 -42.71
CA GLY A 96 -0.35 15.37 -43.03
C GLY A 96 0.73 15.49 -41.95
N VAL A 97 0.54 14.94 -40.74
CA VAL A 97 1.60 14.91 -39.71
C VAL A 97 2.40 13.62 -39.81
N HIS A 98 3.73 13.73 -39.92
CA HIS A 98 4.61 12.56 -39.97
C HIS A 98 4.64 11.86 -38.60
N PRO A 99 4.52 10.52 -38.52
CA PRO A 99 4.46 9.77 -37.26
C PRO A 99 5.60 10.10 -36.28
N ILE A 100 6.82 10.29 -36.79
CA ILE A 100 8.01 10.63 -35.97
C ILE A 100 7.80 11.89 -35.14
N VAL A 101 7.11 12.92 -35.68
CA VAL A 101 6.88 14.18 -34.96
C VAL A 101 5.93 13.94 -33.77
N LEU A 102 4.89 13.15 -33.95
CA LEU A 102 3.95 12.79 -32.88
C LEU A 102 4.65 11.99 -31.78
N TRP A 103 5.50 11.03 -32.14
CA TRP A 103 6.33 10.29 -31.17
C TRP A 103 7.28 11.22 -30.40
N GLY A 104 7.91 12.18 -31.07
CA GLY A 104 8.75 13.19 -30.41
C GLY A 104 7.99 14.02 -29.38
N ILE A 105 6.81 14.53 -29.75
CA ILE A 105 5.94 15.29 -28.84
C ILE A 105 5.49 14.43 -27.66
N ALA A 106 5.11 13.18 -27.92
CA ALA A 106 4.67 12.23 -26.90
C ALA A 106 5.78 11.95 -25.86
N ILE A 107 7.01 11.74 -26.31
CA ILE A 107 8.16 11.50 -25.43
C ILE A 107 8.44 12.74 -24.58
N LEU A 108 8.45 13.94 -25.18
CA LEU A 108 8.66 15.19 -24.46
C LEU A 108 7.59 15.44 -23.39
N LEU A 109 6.32 15.24 -23.74
CA LEU A 109 5.21 15.34 -22.78
C LEU A 109 5.33 14.29 -21.67
N SER A 110 5.73 13.06 -21.99
CA SER A 110 5.95 12.01 -20.99
C SER A 110 7.02 12.41 -19.99
N ILE A 111 8.17 12.90 -20.46
CA ILE A 111 9.27 13.34 -19.58
C ILE A 111 8.81 14.47 -18.66
N LEU A 112 8.10 15.46 -19.20
CA LEU A 112 7.56 16.58 -18.42
C LEU A 112 6.61 16.08 -17.32
N LEU A 113 5.70 15.17 -17.66
CA LEU A 113 4.75 14.59 -16.70
C LEU A 113 5.44 13.75 -15.63
N ILE A 114 6.52 13.03 -15.97
CA ILE A 114 7.31 12.25 -15.01
C ILE A 114 7.98 13.17 -13.99
N VAL A 115 8.62 14.25 -14.44
CA VAL A 115 9.26 15.23 -13.55
C VAL A 115 8.23 15.86 -12.62
N LEU A 116 7.06 16.22 -13.15
CA LEU A 116 5.96 16.78 -12.36
C LEU A 116 5.42 15.79 -11.33
N LEU A 117 5.25 14.52 -11.71
CA LEU A 117 4.81 13.44 -10.82
C LEU A 117 5.77 13.24 -9.64
N VAL A 118 7.07 13.11 -9.93
CA VAL A 118 8.10 12.97 -8.89
C VAL A 118 8.13 14.20 -7.99
N GLY A 119 8.03 15.40 -8.57
CA GLY A 119 7.96 16.65 -7.82
C GLY A 119 6.77 16.70 -6.86
N ILE A 120 5.58 16.29 -7.30
CA ILE A 120 4.36 16.21 -6.47
C ILE A 120 4.58 15.30 -5.27
N GLU A 121 5.14 14.11 -5.48
CA GLU A 121 5.38 13.15 -4.40
C GLU A 121 6.44 13.63 -3.39
N MET A 122 7.52 14.27 -3.87
CA MET A 122 8.54 14.87 -3.00
C MET A 122 7.97 16.02 -2.15
N ILE A 123 7.18 16.91 -2.76
CA ILE A 123 6.54 18.03 -2.06
C ILE A 123 5.56 17.51 -1.01
N LYS A 124 4.75 16.49 -1.35
CA LYS A 124 3.80 15.84 -0.43
C LYS A 124 4.52 15.29 0.80
N GLY A 125 5.56 14.47 0.60
CA GLY A 125 6.35 13.92 1.70
C GLY A 125 6.95 15.01 2.60
N ASN A 126 7.49 16.07 2.01
CA ASN A 126 8.07 17.19 2.76
C ASN A 126 7.01 17.97 3.56
N LEU A 127 5.85 18.27 2.95
CA LEU A 127 4.74 18.98 3.60
C LEU A 127 4.14 18.15 4.73
N SER A 128 3.88 16.86 4.53
CA SER A 128 3.39 15.96 5.57
C SER A 128 4.37 15.92 6.75
N ASN A 129 5.65 15.70 6.46
CA ASN A 129 6.68 15.63 7.49
C ASN A 129 6.78 16.95 8.30
N THR A 130 6.78 18.08 7.61
CA THR A 130 6.84 19.41 8.24
C THR A 130 5.60 19.71 9.09
N PHE A 131 4.41 19.41 8.56
CA PHE A 131 3.15 19.68 9.24
C PHE A 131 3.02 18.86 10.54
N PHE A 132 3.22 17.55 10.48
CA PHE A 132 3.07 16.68 11.65
C PHE A 132 4.19 16.88 12.68
N ARG A 133 5.42 17.20 12.23
CA ARG A 133 6.49 17.63 13.13
C ARG A 133 6.09 18.88 13.93
N ASN A 134 5.60 19.92 13.24
CA ASN A 134 5.24 21.17 13.89
C ASN A 134 4.03 20.99 14.82
N LYS A 135 3.06 20.14 14.45
CA LYS A 135 1.91 19.73 15.31
C LYS A 135 2.40 19.18 16.65
N VAL A 136 3.35 18.26 16.63
CA VAL A 136 3.90 17.64 17.85
C VAL A 136 4.73 18.61 18.69
N ILE A 137 5.54 19.46 18.05
CA ILE A 137 6.37 20.45 18.75
C ILE A 137 5.51 21.58 19.36
N LYS A 138 4.21 21.62 19.08
CA LYS A 138 3.28 22.72 19.42
C LYS A 138 3.80 24.07 18.90
N ASN A 139 4.56 24.05 17.81
CA ASN A 139 4.93 25.27 17.12
C ASN A 139 3.68 25.82 16.43
N LYS A 140 3.54 27.15 16.30
CA LYS A 140 2.39 27.73 15.62
C LYS A 140 2.44 27.31 14.16
N ASN A 141 1.66 26.30 13.82
CA ASN A 141 1.58 25.79 12.45
C ASN A 141 1.16 26.94 11.54
N LYS A 142 2.01 27.28 10.57
CA LYS A 142 1.61 28.19 9.49
C LYS A 142 0.48 27.48 8.75
N SER A 143 -0.73 28.06 8.77
CA SER A 143 -1.92 27.56 8.05
C SER A 143 -1.60 27.19 6.59
N ALA A 144 -0.65 27.89 5.97
CA ALA A 144 -0.09 27.59 4.65
C ALA A 144 0.37 26.13 4.46
N THR A 145 0.98 25.50 5.48
CA THR A 145 1.46 24.11 5.37
C THR A 145 0.31 23.10 5.30
N LEU A 146 -0.76 23.34 6.06
CA LEU A 146 -1.96 22.51 6.02
C LEU A 146 -2.70 22.69 4.69
N VAL A 147 -2.91 23.94 4.26
CA VAL A 147 -3.56 24.25 2.98
C VAL A 147 -2.78 23.65 1.82
N GLY A 148 -1.44 23.77 1.83
CA GLY A 148 -0.57 23.14 0.84
C GLY A 148 -0.72 21.62 0.82
N LEU A 149 -0.72 20.97 1.99
CA LEU A 149 -0.89 19.53 2.09
C LEU A 149 -2.25 19.07 1.54
N VAL A 150 -3.35 19.71 1.95
CA VAL A 150 -4.70 19.39 1.46
C VAL A 150 -4.81 19.61 -0.05
N GLY A 151 -4.25 20.71 -0.56
CA GLY A 151 -4.21 21.00 -1.99
C GLY A 151 -3.47 19.92 -2.78
N MET A 152 -2.27 19.54 -2.35
CA MET A 152 -1.46 18.51 -3.02
C MET A 152 -2.13 17.12 -2.99
N MET A 153 -2.79 16.79 -1.89
CA MET A 153 -3.58 15.54 -1.80
C MET A 153 -4.75 15.55 -2.78
N THR A 154 -5.48 16.67 -2.84
CA THR A 154 -6.63 16.82 -3.74
C THR A 154 -6.20 16.69 -5.20
N ILE A 155 -5.09 17.33 -5.57
CA ILE A 155 -4.51 17.24 -6.93
C ILE A 155 -4.12 15.78 -7.24
N SER A 156 -3.50 15.06 -6.30
CA SER A 156 -3.10 13.66 -6.52
C SER A 156 -4.32 12.74 -6.75
N ILE A 157 -5.40 12.96 -5.98
CA ILE A 157 -6.66 12.22 -6.14
C ILE A 157 -7.31 12.54 -7.50
N LEU A 158 -7.34 13.82 -7.89
CA LEU A 158 -7.92 14.23 -9.18
C LEU A 158 -7.15 13.65 -10.37
N ILE A 159 -5.81 13.71 -10.35
CA ILE A 159 -4.97 13.11 -11.40
C ILE A 159 -5.23 11.59 -11.49
N SER A 160 -5.38 10.93 -10.35
CA SER A 160 -5.68 9.50 -10.31
C SER A 160 -7.09 9.17 -10.79
N ALA A 161 -8.09 10.00 -10.51
CA ALA A 161 -9.45 9.86 -11.02
C ALA A 161 -9.47 9.99 -12.55
N VAL A 162 -8.73 10.95 -13.11
CA VAL A 162 -8.56 11.10 -14.56
C VAL A 162 -7.85 9.87 -15.14
N GLY A 163 -6.78 9.39 -14.49
CA GLY A 163 -6.09 8.16 -14.88
C GLY A 163 -7.03 6.94 -14.91
N GLY A 164 -7.85 6.76 -13.87
CA GLY A 164 -8.86 5.71 -13.79
C GLY A 164 -9.93 5.83 -14.88
N ALA A 165 -10.39 7.04 -15.19
CA ALA A 165 -11.31 7.29 -16.30
C ALA A 165 -10.68 6.89 -17.65
N VAL A 166 -9.43 7.29 -17.90
CA VAL A 166 -8.70 6.95 -19.13
C VAL A 166 -8.48 5.44 -19.26
N ILE A 167 -8.10 4.76 -18.17
CA ILE A 167 -7.99 3.30 -18.14
C ILE A 167 -9.32 2.68 -18.52
N SER A 168 -10.41 3.12 -17.89
CA SER A 168 -11.74 2.57 -18.14
C SER A 168 -12.21 2.81 -19.56
N LEU A 169 -11.90 3.96 -20.15
CA LEU A 169 -12.15 4.21 -21.56
C LEU A 169 -11.34 3.21 -22.40
N LYS A 170 -10.04 3.04 -22.18
CA LYS A 170 -9.25 2.12 -23.01
C LYS A 170 -9.66 0.64 -22.88
N THR A 171 -10.03 0.19 -21.69
CA THR A 171 -10.36 -1.23 -21.44
C THR A 171 -11.82 -1.56 -21.69
N SER A 172 -12.72 -0.57 -21.55
CA SER A 172 -14.17 -0.79 -21.59
C SER A 172 -14.88 0.02 -22.66
N ASP A 173 -14.20 0.91 -23.40
CA ASP A 173 -14.88 1.70 -24.43
C ASP A 173 -15.32 0.84 -25.60
N LYS A 174 -16.59 0.47 -25.57
CA LYS A 174 -17.28 -0.23 -26.65
C LYS A 174 -17.92 0.72 -27.65
N THR A 175 -17.63 2.03 -27.61
CA THR A 175 -18.27 3.03 -28.49
C THR A 175 -18.10 2.66 -29.96
N GLY A 176 -16.90 2.23 -30.38
CA GLY A 176 -16.66 1.80 -31.76
C GLY A 176 -17.50 0.58 -32.15
N GLU A 177 -17.57 -0.43 -31.28
CA GLU A 177 -18.36 -1.64 -31.48
C GLU A 177 -19.86 -1.33 -31.53
N ILE A 178 -20.38 -0.57 -30.54
CA ILE A 178 -21.78 -0.14 -30.46
C ILE A 178 -22.18 0.66 -31.70
N LYS A 179 -21.29 1.55 -32.18
CA LYS A 179 -21.52 2.31 -33.41
C LYS A 179 -21.57 1.41 -34.63
N ASN A 180 -20.67 0.43 -34.75
CA ASN A 180 -20.66 -0.49 -35.88
C ASN A 180 -21.89 -1.40 -35.89
N ILE A 181 -22.33 -1.88 -34.72
CA ILE A 181 -23.59 -2.63 -34.56
C ILE A 181 -24.78 -1.77 -34.99
N TYR A 182 -24.86 -0.53 -34.51
CA TYR A 182 -25.91 0.41 -34.91
C TYR A 182 -25.93 0.66 -36.42
N LEU A 183 -24.78 0.93 -37.04
CA LEU A 183 -24.69 1.16 -38.49
C LEU A 183 -25.13 -0.08 -39.27
N SER A 184 -24.63 -1.27 -38.89
CA SER A 184 -25.00 -2.54 -39.52
C SER A 184 -26.50 -2.83 -39.42
N GLN A 185 -27.10 -2.61 -38.24
CA GLN A 185 -28.54 -2.80 -38.03
C GLN A 185 -29.37 -1.75 -38.78
N SER A 186 -28.93 -0.49 -38.80
CA SER A 186 -29.60 0.59 -39.53
C SER A 186 -29.64 0.30 -41.03
N ASP A 187 -28.54 -0.17 -41.60
CA ASP A 187 -28.47 -0.53 -43.01
C ASP A 187 -29.31 -1.77 -43.32
N SER A 188 -29.33 -2.77 -42.43
CA SER A 188 -30.22 -3.93 -42.57
C SER A 188 -31.70 -3.55 -42.58
N ILE A 189 -32.12 -2.65 -41.67
CA ILE A 189 -33.51 -2.14 -41.62
C ILE A 189 -33.83 -1.37 -42.91
N ARG A 190 -32.95 -0.46 -43.34
CA ARG A 190 -33.16 0.31 -44.57
C ARG A 190 -33.29 -0.59 -45.78
N ASN A 191 -32.38 -1.55 -45.95
CA ASN A 191 -32.40 -2.46 -47.09
C ASN A 191 -33.70 -3.27 -47.13
N TYR A 192 -34.14 -3.80 -45.98
CA TYR A 192 -35.39 -4.55 -45.88
C TYR A 192 -36.63 -3.74 -46.31
N TYR A 193 -36.78 -2.52 -45.81
CA TYR A 193 -37.92 -1.66 -46.17
C TYR A 193 -37.80 -1.11 -47.59
N GLN A 194 -36.59 -0.76 -48.04
CA GLN A 194 -36.36 -0.19 -49.36
C GLN A 194 -36.77 -1.14 -50.48
N THR A 195 -36.46 -2.45 -50.36
CA THR A 195 -36.92 -3.45 -51.33
C THR A 195 -38.46 -3.51 -51.42
N LYS A 196 -39.16 -3.44 -50.28
CA LYS A 196 -40.63 -3.46 -50.25
C LYS A 196 -41.25 -2.18 -50.82
N ILE A 197 -40.69 -1.03 -50.45
CA ILE A 197 -41.13 0.29 -50.95
C ILE A 197 -40.93 0.36 -52.47
N GLN A 198 -39.78 -0.08 -52.99
CA GLN A 198 -39.51 -0.12 -54.43
C GLN A 198 -40.51 -1.00 -55.18
N THR A 199 -40.86 -2.16 -54.62
CA THR A 199 -41.85 -3.07 -55.21
C THR A 199 -43.23 -2.41 -55.28
N LEU A 200 -43.71 -1.81 -54.19
CA LEU A 200 -44.99 -1.09 -54.16
C LEU A 200 -45.00 0.14 -55.06
N GLN A 201 -43.89 0.89 -55.12
CA GLN A 201 -43.75 2.03 -56.03
C GLN A 201 -43.83 1.60 -57.50
N ALA A 202 -43.20 0.47 -57.86
CA ALA A 202 -43.31 -0.10 -59.20
C ALA A 202 -44.76 -0.48 -59.56
N GLU A 203 -45.49 -1.12 -58.64
CA GLU A 203 -46.91 -1.47 -58.83
C GLU A 203 -47.82 -0.23 -58.96
N ILE A 204 -47.61 0.79 -58.12
CA ILE A 204 -48.32 2.07 -58.19
C ILE A 204 -48.04 2.76 -59.54
N ASN A 205 -46.78 2.79 -59.96
CA ASN A 205 -46.37 3.39 -61.24
C ASN A 205 -46.97 2.65 -62.43
N ALA A 206 -46.96 1.31 -62.43
CA ALA A 206 -47.60 0.49 -63.46
C ALA A 206 -49.12 0.76 -63.54
N THR A 207 -49.80 0.85 -62.40
CA THR A 207 -51.25 1.14 -62.34
C THR A 207 -51.57 2.56 -62.82
N ASN A 208 -50.73 3.54 -62.49
CA ASN A 208 -50.86 4.91 -62.99
C ASN A 208 -50.60 5.01 -64.51
N GLN A 209 -49.62 4.27 -65.04
CA GLN A 209 -49.38 4.18 -66.47
C GLN A 209 -50.56 3.54 -67.21
N LEU A 210 -51.14 2.47 -66.64
CA LEU A 210 -52.37 1.85 -67.15
C LEU A 210 -53.50 2.88 -67.22
N LYS A 211 -53.74 3.63 -66.14
CA LYS A 211 -54.74 4.72 -66.11
C LYS A 211 -54.49 5.75 -67.23
N ALA A 212 -53.26 6.22 -67.38
CA ALA A 212 -52.89 7.21 -68.39
C ALA A 212 -53.07 6.68 -69.83
N SER A 213 -52.71 5.41 -70.07
CA SER A 213 -52.86 4.76 -71.38
C SER A 213 -54.32 4.58 -71.79
N ARG A 214 -55.21 4.23 -70.84
CA ARG A 214 -56.65 4.11 -71.11
C ARG A 214 -57.30 5.46 -71.39
N LEU A 215 -56.98 6.49 -70.60
CA LEU A 215 -57.47 7.85 -70.82
C LEU A 215 -57.08 8.40 -72.20
N LYS A 216 -55.88 8.05 -72.70
CA LYS A 216 -55.45 8.41 -74.07
C LYS A 216 -56.27 7.70 -75.16
N ARG A 217 -56.67 6.44 -74.95
CA ARG A 217 -57.49 5.69 -75.93
C ARG A 217 -58.95 6.08 -75.91
N SER A 218 -59.51 6.32 -74.73
CA SER A 218 -60.88 6.78 -74.57
C SER A 218 -61.02 7.58 -73.28
N PRO A 219 -61.41 8.86 -73.33
CA PRO A 219 -61.54 9.71 -72.15
C PRO A 219 -62.55 9.19 -71.11
N MET A 220 -63.49 8.34 -71.53
CA MET A 220 -64.52 7.78 -70.65
C MET A 220 -64.12 6.46 -69.97
N TRP A 221 -62.99 5.85 -70.36
CA TRP A 221 -62.54 4.57 -69.81
C TRP A 221 -61.44 4.79 -68.76
N GLY A 222 -61.84 4.85 -67.49
CA GLY A 222 -60.94 4.98 -66.34
C GLY A 222 -60.34 3.65 -65.85
N LEU A 223 -59.76 3.70 -64.65
CA LEU A 223 -59.50 2.49 -63.86
C LEU A 223 -60.83 1.85 -63.47
N THR A 224 -60.89 0.53 -63.45
CA THR A 224 -62.00 -0.21 -62.86
C THR A 224 -62.06 0.04 -61.35
N LYS A 225 -63.21 -0.25 -60.72
CA LYS A 225 -63.38 -0.11 -59.27
C LYS A 225 -62.34 -0.92 -58.49
N GLU A 226 -62.03 -2.13 -58.95
CA GLU A 226 -61.04 -3.02 -58.35
C GLU A 226 -59.61 -2.47 -58.47
N GLU A 227 -59.21 -1.99 -59.66
CA GLU A 227 -57.89 -1.38 -59.85
C GLU A 227 -57.73 -0.08 -59.05
N SER A 228 -58.80 0.73 -58.94
CA SER A 228 -58.80 1.94 -58.11
C SER A 228 -58.65 1.60 -56.63
N ASN A 229 -59.37 0.58 -56.15
CA ASN A 229 -59.24 0.08 -54.78
C ASN A 229 -57.83 -0.46 -54.51
N THR A 230 -57.25 -1.18 -55.47
CA THR A 230 -55.87 -1.71 -55.39
C THR A 230 -54.85 -0.57 -55.33
N LEU A 231 -55.00 0.46 -56.16
CA LEU A 231 -54.14 1.64 -56.14
C LEU A 231 -54.19 2.36 -54.79
N ASN A 232 -55.39 2.56 -54.23
CA ASN A 232 -55.55 3.20 -52.93
C ASN A 232 -54.97 2.32 -51.82
N HIS A 233 -55.21 1.01 -51.85
CA HIS A 233 -54.63 0.05 -50.92
C HIS A 233 -53.10 0.12 -50.93
N ASN A 234 -52.47 0.06 -52.12
CA ASN A 234 -51.02 0.12 -52.27
C ASN A 234 -50.44 1.45 -51.78
N LYS A 235 -51.11 2.57 -52.03
CA LYS A 235 -50.71 3.88 -51.47
C LYS A 235 -50.77 3.92 -49.95
N THR A 236 -51.82 3.35 -49.35
CA THR A 236 -51.95 3.25 -47.89
C THR A 236 -50.88 2.34 -47.29
N GLN A 237 -50.58 1.21 -47.94
CA GLN A 237 -49.51 0.30 -47.52
C GLN A 237 -48.12 0.96 -47.62
N LEU A 238 -47.86 1.73 -48.68
CA LEU A 238 -46.63 2.49 -48.83
C LEU A 238 -46.44 3.49 -47.69
N ALA A 239 -47.45 4.31 -47.40
CA ALA A 239 -47.41 5.25 -46.29
C ALA A 239 -47.22 4.52 -44.94
N LYS A 240 -47.86 3.36 -44.76
CA LYS A 240 -47.68 2.52 -43.56
C LYS A 240 -46.25 2.01 -43.43
N LEU A 241 -45.64 1.52 -44.50
CA LEU A 241 -44.25 1.04 -44.50
C LEU A 241 -43.24 2.15 -44.27
N GLU A 242 -43.45 3.34 -44.84
CA GLU A 242 -42.60 4.51 -44.60
C GLU A 242 -42.65 4.93 -43.12
N ASN A 243 -43.84 4.95 -42.53
CA ASN A 243 -44.01 5.23 -41.10
C ASN A 243 -43.35 4.15 -40.21
N GLN A 244 -43.47 2.87 -40.59
CA GLN A 244 -42.83 1.77 -39.88
C GLN A 244 -41.30 1.85 -39.96
N LEU A 245 -40.74 2.15 -41.13
CA LEU A 245 -39.30 2.39 -41.31
C LEU A 245 -38.81 3.51 -40.39
N GLN A 246 -39.51 4.65 -40.35
CA GLN A 246 -39.14 5.76 -39.48
C GLN A 246 -39.23 5.37 -38.00
N SER A 247 -40.29 4.67 -37.60
CA SER A 247 -40.46 4.17 -36.23
C SER A 247 -39.33 3.23 -35.81
N ASP A 248 -38.99 2.26 -36.66
CA ASP A 248 -37.94 1.28 -36.38
C ASP A 248 -36.57 1.96 -36.28
N LEU A 249 -36.25 2.90 -37.19
CA LEU A 249 -35.01 3.69 -37.11
C LEU A 249 -34.95 4.58 -35.86
N LEU A 250 -36.08 5.15 -35.42
CA LEU A 250 -36.14 5.92 -34.18
C LEU A 250 -35.94 5.06 -32.94
N SER A 251 -36.55 3.86 -32.90
CA SER A 251 -36.34 2.91 -31.81
C SER A 251 -34.88 2.46 -31.73
N LEU A 252 -34.27 2.09 -32.87
CA LEU A 252 -32.86 1.72 -32.94
C LEU A 252 -31.93 2.86 -32.50
N LYS A 253 -32.25 4.10 -32.88
CA LYS A 253 -31.49 5.28 -32.44
C LYS A 253 -31.61 5.50 -30.92
N SER A 254 -32.80 5.29 -30.35
CA SER A 254 -33.02 5.36 -28.91
C SER A 254 -32.21 4.30 -28.18
N ASP A 255 -32.21 3.06 -28.68
CA ASP A 255 -31.44 1.95 -28.11
C ASP A 255 -29.93 2.24 -28.16
N TYR A 256 -29.43 2.73 -29.30
CA TYR A 256 -28.04 3.18 -29.45
C TYR A 256 -27.67 4.26 -28.43
N GLN A 257 -28.52 5.26 -28.22
CA GLN A 257 -28.30 6.30 -27.21
C GLN A 257 -28.31 5.72 -25.78
N GLY A 258 -29.22 4.78 -25.51
CA GLY A 258 -29.29 4.05 -24.25
C GLY A 258 -28.01 3.26 -23.96
N ASP A 259 -27.47 2.57 -24.95
CA ASP A 259 -26.25 1.78 -24.76
C ASP A 259 -24.99 2.65 -24.67
N MET A 260 -24.94 3.76 -25.42
CA MET A 260 -23.88 4.77 -25.28
C MET A 260 -23.85 5.40 -23.88
N THR A 261 -25.02 5.75 -23.33
CA THR A 261 -25.10 6.32 -21.98
C THR A 261 -24.71 5.30 -20.90
N LYS A 262 -25.12 4.03 -21.04
CA LYS A 262 -24.66 2.94 -20.15
C LYS A 262 -23.14 2.77 -20.20
N ASN A 263 -22.54 2.78 -21.40
CA ASN A 263 -21.09 2.67 -21.57
C ASN A 263 -20.35 3.84 -20.87
N LEU A 264 -20.84 5.07 -21.05
CA LEU A 264 -20.29 6.26 -20.39
C LEU A 264 -20.41 6.18 -18.86
N MET A 265 -21.57 5.74 -18.35
CA MET A 265 -21.79 5.54 -16.92
C MET A 265 -20.87 4.48 -16.33
N GLN A 266 -20.66 3.36 -17.02
CA GLN A 266 -19.70 2.34 -16.58
C GLN A 266 -18.28 2.91 -16.49
N SER A 267 -17.86 3.71 -17.47
CA SER A 267 -16.56 4.36 -17.44
C SER A 267 -16.41 5.37 -16.30
N THR A 268 -17.46 6.11 -16.01
CA THR A 268 -17.47 7.09 -14.92
C THR A 268 -17.45 6.40 -13.56
N ASN A 269 -18.19 5.30 -13.40
CA ASN A 269 -18.19 4.51 -12.18
C ASN A 269 -16.80 3.92 -11.89
N ALA A 270 -16.10 3.40 -12.90
CA ALA A 270 -14.73 2.92 -12.74
C ALA A 270 -13.77 4.03 -12.29
N ALA A 271 -13.91 5.24 -12.83
CA ALA A 271 -13.12 6.40 -12.41
C ALA A 271 -13.32 6.72 -10.91
N TRP A 272 -14.57 6.70 -10.43
CA TRP A 272 -14.89 6.91 -9.02
C TRP A 272 -14.37 5.80 -8.11
N VAL A 273 -14.39 4.53 -8.55
CA VAL A 273 -13.80 3.42 -7.80
C VAL A 273 -12.30 3.61 -7.64
N VAL A 274 -11.58 3.94 -8.72
CA VAL A 274 -10.14 4.22 -8.67
C VAL A 274 -9.84 5.41 -7.76
N ALA A 275 -10.60 6.51 -7.89
CA ALA A 275 -10.47 7.68 -7.04
C ALA A 275 -10.69 7.34 -5.56
N GLY A 276 -11.67 6.50 -5.24
CA GLY A 276 -11.95 6.03 -3.88
C GLY A 276 -10.81 5.20 -3.29
N ILE A 277 -10.22 4.30 -4.07
CA ILE A 277 -9.06 3.50 -3.64
C ILE A 277 -7.87 4.43 -3.35
N VAL A 278 -7.54 5.34 -4.27
CA VAL A 278 -6.43 6.28 -4.07
C VAL A 278 -6.68 7.21 -2.89
N PHE A 279 -7.92 7.68 -2.70
CA PHE A 279 -8.29 8.47 -1.52
C PHE A 279 -7.98 7.72 -0.21
N VAL A 280 -8.37 6.45 -0.10
CA VAL A 280 -8.06 5.63 1.10
C VAL A 280 -6.56 5.49 1.30
N LEU A 281 -5.79 5.26 0.23
CA LEU A 281 -4.33 5.13 0.32
C LEU A 281 -3.65 6.45 0.75
N GLU A 282 -4.13 7.60 0.26
CA GLU A 282 -3.64 8.93 0.67
C GLU A 282 -4.00 9.22 2.13
N MET A 283 -5.20 8.82 2.59
CA MET A 283 -5.57 8.97 4.01
C MET A 283 -4.69 8.08 4.91
N LEU A 284 -4.38 6.86 4.49
CA LEU A 284 -3.44 5.99 5.19
C LEU A 284 -2.03 6.59 5.22
N LEU A 285 -1.62 7.33 4.18
CA LEU A 285 -0.34 8.04 4.16
C LEU A 285 -0.30 9.14 5.22
N LEU A 286 -1.36 9.95 5.30
CA LEU A 286 -1.49 10.99 6.33
C LEU A 286 -1.48 10.39 7.74
N TRP A 287 -2.22 9.30 7.94
CA TRP A 287 -2.20 8.58 9.21
C TRP A 287 -0.80 8.09 9.56
N ALA A 288 -0.08 7.50 8.61
CA ALA A 288 1.28 6.99 8.83
C ALA A 288 2.25 8.11 9.24
N TYR A 289 2.20 9.28 8.59
CA TYR A 289 3.02 10.43 8.99
C TYR A 289 2.61 11.00 10.35
N SER A 290 1.31 11.09 10.64
CA SER A 290 0.80 11.53 11.95
C SER A 290 1.32 10.63 13.06
N PHE A 291 1.12 9.32 12.89
CA PHE A 291 1.50 8.30 13.86
C PHE A 291 3.02 8.28 14.10
N GLN A 292 3.83 8.39 13.05
CA GLN A 292 5.29 8.42 13.20
C GLN A 292 5.77 9.57 14.10
N TRP A 293 5.16 10.75 13.98
CA TRP A 293 5.54 11.91 14.79
C TRP A 293 4.97 11.85 16.20
N GLU A 294 3.72 11.40 16.36
CA GLU A 294 3.11 11.15 17.67
C GLU A 294 3.91 10.10 18.45
N TYR A 295 4.29 8.99 17.81
CA TYR A 295 5.12 7.95 18.42
C TYR A 295 6.46 8.49 18.93
N ARG A 296 7.14 9.30 18.11
CA ARG A 296 8.43 9.92 18.52
C ARG A 296 8.25 10.90 19.68
N ALA A 297 7.13 11.61 19.73
CA ALA A 297 6.82 12.54 20.81
C ALA A 297 6.66 11.81 22.14
N GLU A 298 5.84 10.76 22.14
CA GLU A 298 5.50 9.98 23.33
C GLU A 298 6.70 9.16 23.81
N ALA A 299 7.44 8.52 22.91
CA ALA A 299 8.67 7.82 23.26
C ALA A 299 9.72 8.77 23.88
N LYS A 300 9.81 10.03 23.41
CA LYS A 300 10.68 11.03 24.01
C LYS A 300 10.19 11.44 25.41
N ALA A 301 8.89 11.64 25.60
CA ALA A 301 8.31 11.98 26.89
C ALA A 301 8.51 10.84 27.92
N GLU A 302 8.35 9.61 27.47
CA GLU A 302 8.58 8.40 28.25
C GLU A 302 10.06 8.26 28.67
N ALA A 303 10.99 8.46 27.74
CA ALA A 303 12.43 8.41 28.03
C ALA A 303 12.87 9.47 29.06
N VAL A 304 12.21 10.64 29.07
CA VAL A 304 12.39 11.66 30.11
C VAL A 304 11.84 11.20 31.46
N ASN A 305 10.65 10.58 31.48
CA ASN A 305 10.03 10.09 32.72
C ASN A 305 10.87 8.97 33.37
N PHE A 306 11.46 8.10 32.56
CA PHE A 306 12.39 7.07 33.03
C PHE A 306 13.80 7.59 33.34
N GLN A 307 14.04 8.90 33.22
CA GLN A 307 15.35 9.52 33.43
C GLN A 307 16.47 8.93 32.55
N VAL A 308 16.11 8.25 31.45
CA VAL A 308 17.07 7.75 30.46
C VAL A 308 17.65 8.92 29.68
N LEU A 309 16.81 9.92 29.41
CA LEU A 309 17.23 11.22 28.91
C LEU A 309 17.16 12.20 30.07
N GLU A 310 18.32 12.69 30.51
CA GLU A 310 18.35 13.92 31.29
C GLU A 310 17.70 14.99 30.41
N LEU A 311 16.60 15.57 30.88
CA LEU A 311 16.17 16.85 30.31
C LEU A 311 17.39 17.74 30.41
N GLU A 312 17.95 18.15 29.27
CA GLU A 312 18.80 19.33 29.22
C GLU A 312 17.97 20.41 29.91
N LYS A 313 18.25 20.60 31.19
CA LYS A 313 17.62 21.59 32.05
C LYS A 313 18.04 22.87 31.36
N LYS A 314 17.16 23.40 30.52
CA LYS A 314 17.40 24.61 29.76
C LYS A 314 18.05 25.57 30.73
N ALA A 315 19.24 26.02 30.35
CA ALA A 315 19.83 27.23 30.86
C ALA A 315 18.81 28.35 30.67
N SER A 316 17.86 28.42 31.60
CA SER A 316 17.05 29.57 31.91
C SER A 316 17.88 30.45 32.82
N SER A 317 19.10 30.76 32.38
CA SER A 317 19.77 31.99 32.76
C SER A 317 19.49 32.94 31.61
N LYS A 318 18.50 33.81 31.84
CA LYS A 318 18.20 35.02 31.08
C LYS A 318 19.38 35.48 30.22
N ASN A 319 19.26 35.36 28.91
CA ASN A 319 19.74 36.31 27.90
C ASN A 319 19.35 35.76 26.52
N GLU A 320 18.32 36.36 25.90
CA GLU A 320 18.09 36.24 24.46
C GLU A 320 19.33 36.73 23.71
N PRO A 321 19.77 35.98 22.68
CA PRO A 321 19.88 36.63 21.40
C PRO A 321 19.19 35.82 20.28
N LYS A 322 18.38 36.56 19.52
CA LYS A 322 17.94 36.40 18.13
C LYS A 322 18.09 35.01 17.48
N ILE A 323 16.94 34.51 17.01
CA ILE A 323 16.64 33.28 16.26
C ILE A 323 17.32 33.22 14.85
N GLU A 324 18.39 33.98 14.60
CA GLU A 324 19.04 34.05 13.28
C GLU A 324 20.21 33.05 13.11
N LYS A 325 20.55 32.27 14.15
CA LYS A 325 21.70 31.36 14.12
C LYS A 325 21.40 29.87 13.88
N ILE A 326 20.15 29.43 13.97
CA ILE A 326 19.83 27.99 13.86
C ILE A 326 19.80 27.51 12.39
N ASP A 327 19.42 28.37 11.44
CA ASP A 327 19.48 28.03 10.01
C ASP A 327 20.93 27.95 9.51
N ASN A 328 21.83 28.74 10.11
CA ASN A 328 23.24 28.79 9.74
C ASN A 328 24.03 27.52 10.14
N ASP A 329 23.59 26.81 11.17
CA ASP A 329 24.22 25.55 11.59
C ASP A 329 23.80 24.35 10.72
N TYR A 330 22.58 24.38 10.15
CA TYR A 330 22.15 23.35 9.21
C TYR A 330 22.84 23.49 7.84
N ASP A 331 23.01 24.73 7.37
CA ASP A 331 23.74 25.02 6.13
C ASP A 331 25.23 24.71 6.27
N LYS A 332 25.86 25.03 7.40
CA LYS A 332 27.25 24.61 7.70
C LYS A 332 27.39 23.10 7.79
N MET A 333 26.43 22.39 8.39
CA MET A 333 26.48 20.93 8.48
C MET A 333 26.31 20.27 7.10
N LYS A 334 25.47 20.85 6.22
CA LYS A 334 25.40 20.45 4.81
C LYS A 334 26.69 20.71 4.06
N GLU A 335 27.35 21.85 4.30
CA GLU A 335 28.63 22.20 3.68
C GLU A 335 29.75 21.23 4.11
N VAL A 336 29.79 20.86 5.39
CA VAL A 336 30.71 19.83 5.92
C VAL A 336 30.42 18.45 5.32
N LEU A 337 29.15 18.06 5.20
CA LEU A 337 28.78 16.80 4.54
C LEU A 337 29.13 16.81 3.04
N GLN A 338 28.96 17.94 2.35
CA GLN A 338 29.32 18.08 0.94
C GLN A 338 30.85 18.05 0.74
N GLN A 339 31.62 18.61 1.66
CA GLN A 339 33.09 18.53 1.68
C GLN A 339 33.58 17.10 1.97
N LEU A 340 32.92 16.37 2.86
CA LEU A 340 33.23 14.95 3.15
C LEU A 340 32.90 14.02 1.97
N ILE A 341 31.87 14.34 1.19
CA ILE A 341 31.47 13.57 0.00
C ILE A 341 32.41 13.86 -1.19
N ASN A 342 32.95 15.09 -1.29
CA ASN A 342 33.71 15.53 -2.45
C ASN A 342 35.24 15.37 -2.36
N GLY A 343 35.83 14.93 -1.25
CA GLY A 343 37.30 14.84 -1.16
C GLY A 343 37.87 13.98 -0.05
N GLN A 344 38.50 12.86 -0.43
CA GLN A 344 39.58 12.26 0.35
C GLN A 344 40.84 13.12 0.29
N GLN A 345 41.55 13.11 1.42
CA GLN A 345 43.00 13.28 1.65
C GLN A 345 43.43 14.54 2.43
N ASN A 346 44.11 14.24 3.54
CA ASN A 346 44.88 15.10 4.46
C ASN A 346 44.13 15.73 5.64
N PHE A 347 43.80 14.90 6.64
CA PHE A 347 43.70 15.33 8.03
C PHE A 347 45.02 15.05 8.75
N GLN A 348 45.82 16.08 9.00
CA GLN A 348 46.91 16.02 9.99
C GLN A 348 46.30 16.18 11.38
N ILE A 349 46.47 15.15 12.23
CA ILE A 349 46.06 15.18 13.62
C ILE A 349 47.12 15.97 14.40
N ALA A 350 46.78 17.19 14.82
CA ALA A 350 47.56 17.91 15.82
C ALA A 350 47.41 17.19 17.17
N SER A 351 48.51 16.63 17.66
CA SER A 351 48.61 16.00 18.97
C SER A 351 48.60 17.08 20.06
N THR A 352 47.53 17.13 20.85
CA THR A 352 47.53 17.84 22.14
C THR A 352 47.42 16.81 23.26
N ASN A 353 48.56 16.56 23.90
CA ASN A 353 48.65 15.78 25.13
C ASN A 353 48.03 16.59 26.29
N ALA A 354 46.84 16.21 26.73
CA ALA A 354 46.30 16.58 28.03
C ALA A 354 45.70 15.33 28.70
N PRO A 355 46.13 14.95 29.93
CA PRO A 355 45.62 13.77 30.60
C PRO A 355 44.20 14.03 31.13
N VAL A 356 43.20 13.44 30.48
CA VAL A 356 41.82 13.38 30.95
C VAL A 356 41.71 12.24 31.96
N GLN A 357 41.38 12.58 33.22
CA GLN A 357 41.06 11.59 34.25
C GLN A 357 39.72 10.93 33.94
N PRO A 358 39.59 9.59 34.04
CA PRO A 358 38.30 8.94 33.87
C PRO A 358 37.40 9.18 35.10
N GLN A 359 36.36 9.99 34.93
CA GLN A 359 35.24 10.02 35.87
C GLN A 359 34.49 8.67 35.80
N LYS A 360 34.54 7.91 36.90
CA LYS A 360 33.72 6.72 37.11
C LYS A 360 32.25 7.12 37.21
N VAL A 361 31.46 6.80 36.19
CA VAL A 361 30.00 6.81 36.26
C VAL A 361 29.58 5.53 36.97
N GLY A 362 29.23 5.63 38.25
CA GLY A 362 28.73 4.51 39.04
C GLY A 362 27.25 4.28 38.77
N TYR A 363 26.90 3.18 38.11
CA TYR A 363 25.55 2.66 38.08
C TYR A 363 25.24 2.02 39.46
N LYS A 364 24.42 2.67 40.28
CA LYS A 364 23.83 2.06 41.47
C LYS A 364 22.49 1.42 41.08
N PHE A 365 22.49 0.12 40.83
CA PHE A 365 21.27 -0.68 40.95
C PHE A 365 21.08 -1.00 42.44
N GLY A 366 20.03 -0.42 43.03
CA GLY A 366 19.54 -0.83 44.33
C GLY A 366 18.75 -2.12 44.20
N LEU A 367 19.33 -3.22 44.64
CA LEU A 367 18.61 -4.44 45.01
C LEU A 367 19.34 -5.04 46.22
N GLN A 368 18.80 -4.77 47.40
CA GLN A 368 19.12 -5.51 48.61
C GLN A 368 18.48 -6.89 48.50
N ALA A 369 19.30 -7.94 48.41
CA ALA A 369 18.92 -9.28 48.83
C ALA A 369 20.17 -9.98 49.36
N VAL A 370 20.11 -10.28 50.66
CA VAL A 370 21.05 -11.11 51.41
C VAL A 370 20.92 -12.54 50.91
N HIS A 371 22.01 -13.17 50.44
CA HIS A 371 22.32 -14.58 50.70
C HIS A 371 23.75 -14.95 50.26
N ASN A 372 24.29 -15.91 51.02
CA ASN A 372 25.68 -16.28 51.19
C ASN A 372 26.38 -16.93 49.98
N GLU A 373 27.70 -16.75 49.96
CA GLU A 373 28.78 -17.64 49.49
C GLU A 373 28.47 -18.67 48.38
N ALA A 374 28.93 -18.35 47.17
CA ALA A 374 29.60 -19.30 46.29
C ALA A 374 30.51 -18.52 45.33
N GLU A 375 31.72 -18.26 45.77
CA GLU A 375 32.81 -17.71 44.96
C GLU A 375 33.21 -18.76 43.90
N LYS A 376 32.75 -18.58 42.67
CA LYS A 376 33.30 -19.23 41.48
C LYS A 376 33.53 -18.20 40.38
N LEU A 377 34.82 -17.95 40.14
CA LEU A 377 35.45 -17.24 39.03
C LEU A 377 34.54 -17.00 37.81
N LYS A 378 34.17 -15.74 37.59
CA LYS A 378 33.70 -15.24 36.28
C LYS A 378 34.89 -14.65 35.52
N PRO A 379 35.07 -14.93 34.21
CA PRO A 379 36.04 -14.19 33.41
C PRO A 379 35.52 -12.77 33.16
N GLN A 380 36.29 -11.79 33.62
CA GLN A 380 36.15 -10.40 33.22
C GLN A 380 36.71 -10.25 31.81
N HIS A 381 35.84 -10.16 30.80
CA HIS A 381 36.06 -9.40 29.57
C HIS A 381 34.78 -9.48 28.73
N GLU A 382 34.09 -8.35 28.62
CA GLU A 382 32.97 -8.19 27.68
C GLU A 382 33.58 -8.05 26.27
N PHE A 383 33.69 -9.17 25.56
CA PHE A 383 34.19 -9.17 24.18
C PHE A 383 33.04 -8.87 23.22
N VAL A 384 33.17 -7.81 22.43
CA VAL A 384 32.28 -7.52 21.31
C VAL A 384 32.43 -8.62 20.26
N LEU A 385 31.39 -9.46 20.09
CA LEU A 385 31.36 -10.54 19.11
C LEU A 385 31.24 -9.94 17.69
N ARG A 386 32.29 -10.09 16.87
CA ARG A 386 32.18 -9.93 15.41
C ARG A 386 31.50 -11.15 14.79
N GLU A 387 30.76 -10.95 13.69
CA GLU A 387 30.20 -12.05 12.89
C GLU A 387 31.27 -13.10 12.56
N GLY A 388 30.99 -14.38 12.84
CA GLY A 388 31.92 -15.49 12.61
C GLY A 388 32.66 -16.02 13.85
N ASN A 389 32.66 -15.29 14.98
CA ASN A 389 33.33 -15.73 16.21
C ASN A 389 32.35 -16.26 17.28
N ARG A 390 32.78 -17.26 18.05
CA ARG A 390 32.06 -17.81 19.21
C ARG A 390 33.00 -17.95 20.41
N VAL A 391 32.42 -17.97 21.61
CA VAL A 391 33.14 -18.24 22.86
C VAL A 391 33.10 -19.74 23.16
N CYS A 392 34.24 -20.35 23.47
CA CYS A 392 34.30 -21.75 23.85
C CYS A 392 33.65 -22.01 25.21
N LEU A 393 32.71 -22.95 25.29
CA LEU A 393 32.02 -23.30 26.54
C LEU A 393 32.92 -23.90 27.64
N HIS A 394 34.14 -24.32 27.31
CA HIS A 394 35.08 -24.91 28.27
C HIS A 394 36.10 -23.89 28.78
N CYS A 395 36.86 -23.26 27.88
CA CYS A 395 37.96 -22.37 28.25
C CYS A 395 37.63 -20.88 28.18
N GLY A 396 36.47 -20.48 27.63
CA GLY A 396 36.09 -19.08 27.49
C GLY A 396 36.81 -18.31 26.38
N ASN A 397 37.70 -18.94 25.61
CA ASN A 397 38.41 -18.29 24.51
C ASN A 397 37.50 -18.10 23.29
N LEU A 398 37.69 -16.98 22.58
CA LEU A 398 37.09 -16.71 21.27
C LEU A 398 37.73 -17.62 20.21
N TYR A 399 36.90 -18.16 19.32
CA TYR A 399 37.34 -18.94 18.16
C TYR A 399 36.39 -18.75 16.98
N GLU A 400 36.92 -18.86 15.77
CA GLU A 400 36.15 -18.87 14.54
C GLU A 400 35.51 -20.25 14.35
N TYR A 401 34.19 -20.31 14.18
CA TYR A 401 33.48 -21.58 14.06
C TYR A 401 33.43 -22.02 12.60
N LYS A 402 33.82 -23.27 12.31
CA LYS A 402 33.72 -23.84 10.95
C LYS A 402 32.36 -24.47 10.67
N ILE A 403 31.62 -24.82 11.72
CA ILE A 403 30.31 -25.49 11.64
C ILE A 403 29.34 -24.77 12.59
N HIS A 404 28.13 -24.48 12.13
CA HIS A 404 27.12 -23.69 12.86
C HIS A 404 26.73 -24.25 14.25
N ASN A 405 27.05 -25.51 14.55
CA ASN A 405 26.78 -26.16 15.83
C ASN A 405 28.04 -26.45 16.67
N GLN A 406 29.22 -25.95 16.25
CA GLN A 406 30.45 -26.08 17.00
C GLN A 406 30.34 -25.29 18.32
N LYS A 407 30.64 -25.98 19.44
CA LYS A 407 30.54 -25.47 20.82
C LYS A 407 31.90 -25.28 21.51
N PHE A 408 32.95 -25.90 20.98
CA PHE A 408 34.29 -25.91 21.57
C PHE A 408 35.33 -25.50 20.53
N CYS A 409 36.35 -24.75 20.95
CA CYS A 409 37.42 -24.27 20.08
C CYS A 409 38.35 -25.40 19.60
N SER A 410 38.42 -26.51 20.34
CA SER A 410 39.23 -27.66 20.00
C SER A 410 38.61 -28.96 20.50
N GLU A 411 39.05 -30.07 19.91
CA GLU A 411 38.67 -31.41 20.35
C GLU A 411 39.12 -31.69 21.79
N LYS A 412 40.26 -31.13 22.19
CA LYS A 412 40.76 -31.19 23.57
C LYS A 412 39.75 -30.58 24.56
N CYS A 413 39.28 -29.37 24.28
CA CYS A 413 38.29 -28.70 25.12
C CYS A 413 36.93 -29.43 25.15
N ARG A 414 36.54 -30.10 24.06
CA ARG A 414 35.34 -30.93 24.01
C ARG A 414 35.46 -32.14 24.95
N VAL A 415 36.59 -32.83 24.90
CA VAL A 415 36.86 -34.00 25.75
C VAL A 415 36.97 -33.57 27.21
N GLU A 416 37.72 -32.53 27.53
CA GLU A 416 37.89 -32.03 28.90
C GLU A 416 36.56 -31.58 29.52
N ALA A 417 35.72 -30.85 28.77
CA ALA A 417 34.38 -30.48 29.23
C ALA A 417 33.49 -31.70 29.50
N TRP A 418 33.59 -32.74 28.66
CA TRP A 418 32.84 -33.98 28.86
C TRP A 418 33.34 -34.77 30.08
N GLN A 419 34.66 -34.87 30.27
CA GLN A 419 35.26 -35.55 31.41
C GLN A 419 34.91 -34.83 32.73
N GLN A 420 34.93 -33.48 32.74
CA GLN A 420 34.46 -32.69 33.88
C GLN A 420 32.97 -32.91 34.17
N LYS A 421 32.13 -32.96 33.14
CA LYS A 421 30.68 -33.15 33.30
C LYS A 421 30.31 -34.55 33.79
N THR A 422 31.04 -35.58 33.35
CA THR A 422 30.68 -36.99 33.60
C THR A 422 31.52 -37.66 34.69
N GLY A 423 32.65 -37.04 35.09
CA GLY A 423 33.61 -37.63 36.02
C GLY A 423 34.38 -38.84 35.47
N LYS A 424 34.22 -39.17 34.18
CA LYS A 424 34.85 -40.34 33.55
C LYS A 424 36.02 -39.92 32.66
N VAL A 425 37.14 -40.65 32.70
CA VAL A 425 38.30 -40.42 31.82
C VAL A 425 38.12 -41.19 30.51
N LEU A 426 38.07 -40.45 29.40
CA LEU A 426 38.00 -40.99 28.04
C LEU A 426 39.36 -41.61 27.67
N LYS A 427 39.45 -42.94 27.59
CA LYS A 427 40.64 -43.63 27.09
C LYS A 427 40.72 -43.42 25.57
N LYS A 428 41.75 -42.72 25.09
CA LYS A 428 42.00 -42.60 23.64
C LYS A 428 42.29 -43.99 23.10
N ALA A 429 41.51 -44.45 22.12
CA ALA A 429 41.87 -45.63 21.35
C ALA A 429 43.21 -45.36 20.66
N LYS A 430 44.14 -46.32 20.77
CA LYS A 430 45.44 -46.27 20.10
C LYS A 430 45.13 -46.26 18.59
N LYS A 431 45.52 -45.20 17.88
CA LYS A 431 45.47 -45.20 16.41
C LYS A 431 46.45 -46.27 15.93
N GLU A 432 45.95 -47.26 15.20
CA GLU A 432 46.75 -48.11 14.31
C GLU A 432 47.26 -47.30 13.11
#